data_AF-A0A7S3U224-F1
#
_entry.id   AF-A0A7S3U224-F1
#
_cell.length_a   1.000
_cell.length_b   1.000
_cell.length_c   1.000
_cell.angle_alpha   90.00
_cell.angle_beta   90.00
_cell.angle_gamma   90.00
#
_symmetry.space_group_name_H-M   'P 1'
#
loop_
_entity.id
_entity.type
_entity.pdbx_description
1 polymer ?
#
loop_
_entity_poly.entity_id
_entity_poly.type
_entity_poly.pdbx_seq_one_letter_code
_entity_poly.pdbx_strand_id
1 'polypeptide(L)'
;MAPIDPDAVHPLLPTPYRFTNGTATLRVDPGRFAFTLAAATAPSEVLSAALARYRRIMFAWGSGSSPATAATTLTDCSVSVANSSDGSFQLGDDESYSLRVAADADCRLSARTVWGALRGLETLSQLVEYSPS
;
A
#
# COMPACT_ATOMS: atom_id res chain seq x y z
N MET A 1 -9.59 5.88 -25.35
CA MET A 1 -8.89 5.04 -24.37
C MET A 1 -7.55 4.69 -25.00
N ALA A 2 -6.44 5.18 -24.46
CA ALA A 2 -5.12 4.89 -25.04
C ALA A 2 -4.75 3.42 -24.77
N PRO A 3 -4.01 2.75 -25.68
CA PRO A 3 -3.60 1.37 -25.48
C PRO A 3 -2.64 1.28 -24.28
N ILE A 4 -2.77 0.22 -23.49
CA ILE A 4 -1.76 -0.16 -22.50
C ILE A 4 -0.52 -0.58 -23.30
N ASP A 5 0.64 0.03 -23.03
CA ASP A 5 1.92 -0.42 -23.57
C ASP A 5 2.26 -1.79 -22.93
N PRO A 6 2.34 -2.89 -23.69
CA PRO A 6 2.62 -4.21 -23.15
C PRO A 6 4.04 -4.36 -22.57
N ASP A 7 4.96 -3.43 -22.89
CA ASP A 7 6.34 -3.42 -22.38
C ASP A 7 6.54 -2.46 -21.19
N ALA A 8 5.50 -1.73 -20.77
CA ALA A 8 5.52 -1.00 -19.52
C ALA A 8 5.40 -1.98 -18.34
N VAL A 9 6.53 -2.54 -17.92
CA VAL A 9 6.61 -3.43 -16.75
C VAL A 9 6.15 -2.67 -15.50
N HIS A 10 4.90 -2.86 -15.11
CA HIS A 10 4.41 -2.42 -13.81
C HIS A 10 4.94 -3.40 -12.75
N PRO A 11 5.54 -2.93 -11.64
CA PRO A 11 6.29 -3.78 -10.69
C PRO A 11 5.41 -4.73 -9.86
N LEU A 12 4.11 -4.81 -10.16
CA LEU A 12 3.12 -5.49 -9.33
C LEU A 12 2.99 -6.96 -9.68
N LEU A 13 3.30 -7.82 -8.71
CA LEU A 13 3.17 -9.26 -8.79
C LEU A 13 2.54 -9.85 -7.51
N PRO A 14 1.41 -10.57 -7.60
CA PRO A 14 0.56 -10.69 -8.79
C PRO A 14 -0.06 -9.35 -9.18
N THR A 15 -0.42 -9.19 -10.46
CA THR A 15 -1.12 -7.99 -10.91
C THR A 15 -2.53 -7.93 -10.29
N PRO A 16 -2.95 -6.79 -9.71
CA PRO A 16 -4.29 -6.64 -9.15
C PRO A 16 -5.37 -6.86 -10.20
N TYR A 17 -6.56 -7.31 -9.78
CA TYR A 17 -7.69 -7.55 -10.68
C TYR A 17 -8.06 -6.33 -11.54
N ARG A 18 -7.92 -5.12 -10.98
CA ARG A 18 -8.01 -3.85 -11.70
C ARG A 18 -6.85 -2.96 -11.27
N PHE A 19 -6.15 -2.40 -12.25
CA PHE A 19 -5.02 -1.52 -12.02
C PHE A 19 -5.06 -0.33 -12.98
N THR A 20 -4.77 0.85 -12.44
CA THR A 20 -4.54 2.07 -13.21
C THR A 20 -3.38 2.81 -12.55
N ASN A 21 -2.44 3.31 -13.35
CA ASN A 21 -1.34 4.13 -12.84
C ASN A 21 -1.50 5.60 -13.23
N GLY A 22 -1.07 6.49 -12.36
CA GLY A 22 -0.90 7.90 -12.68
C GLY A 22 0.47 8.19 -13.29
N THR A 23 0.78 9.47 -13.47
CA THR A 23 2.09 9.94 -13.96
C THR A 23 2.92 10.67 -12.89
N ALA A 24 2.36 10.81 -11.68
CA ALA A 24 3.02 11.50 -10.57
C ALA A 24 3.79 10.52 -9.69
N THR A 25 4.97 10.94 -9.22
CA THR A 25 5.77 10.22 -8.24
C THR A 25 5.72 10.97 -6.91
N LEU A 26 5.45 10.26 -5.82
CA LEU A 26 5.47 10.82 -4.46
C LEU A 26 6.76 10.43 -3.75
N ARG A 27 7.22 11.28 -2.83
CA ARG A 27 8.29 10.90 -1.88
C ARG A 27 7.67 10.13 -0.73
N VAL A 28 8.36 9.10 -0.25
CA VAL A 28 8.06 8.45 1.03
C VAL A 28 9.30 8.57 1.91
N ASP A 29 9.10 9.00 3.15
CA ASP A 29 10.19 9.21 4.11
C ASP A 29 10.05 8.21 5.27
N PRO A 30 11.10 7.42 5.58
CA PRO A 30 11.03 6.40 6.63
C PRO A 30 10.83 7.00 8.02
N GLY A 31 11.28 8.23 8.31
CA GLY A 31 11.07 8.91 9.59
C GLY A 31 9.69 9.55 9.76
N ARG A 32 8.96 9.79 8.66
CA ARG A 32 7.65 10.45 8.69
C ARG A 32 6.47 9.54 8.34
N PHE A 33 6.67 8.53 7.51
CA PHE A 33 5.58 7.67 7.04
C PHE A 33 4.95 6.86 8.18
N ALA A 34 3.63 6.80 8.27
CA ALA A 34 2.93 5.91 9.19
C ALA A 34 1.66 5.32 8.57
N PHE A 35 1.31 4.10 8.96
CA PHE A 35 -0.04 3.60 8.73
C PHE A 35 -0.98 4.16 9.79
N THR A 36 -2.14 4.66 9.38
CA THR A 36 -3.20 5.11 10.30
C THR A 36 -4.41 4.20 10.14
N LEU A 37 -5.08 3.86 11.23
CA LEU A 37 -6.33 3.09 11.17
C LEU A 37 -7.52 4.04 11.09
N ALA A 38 -8.43 3.79 10.15
CA ALA A 38 -9.72 4.48 10.12
C ALA A 38 -10.50 4.18 11.40
N ALA A 39 -11.20 5.16 11.96
CA ALA A 39 -11.84 5.09 13.28
C ALA A 39 -12.81 3.89 13.47
N ALA A 40 -13.44 3.42 12.39
CA ALA A 40 -14.37 2.29 12.42
C ALA A 40 -13.66 0.92 12.40
N THR A 41 -12.33 0.88 12.22
CA THR A 41 -11.56 -0.36 12.21
C THR A 41 -11.32 -0.81 13.64
N ALA A 42 -11.86 -1.98 14.01
CA ALA A 42 -11.64 -2.54 15.33
C ALA A 42 -10.18 -3.03 15.49
N PRO A 43 -9.68 -3.14 16.73
CA PRO A 43 -8.34 -3.67 16.99
C PRO A 43 -8.16 -5.09 16.44
N SER A 44 -6.93 -5.40 16.01
CA SER A 44 -6.52 -6.70 15.48
C SER A 44 -5.01 -6.87 15.64
N GLU A 45 -4.59 -7.99 16.22
CA GLU A 45 -3.17 -8.32 16.37
C GLU A 45 -2.55 -8.62 15.01
N VAL A 46 -3.26 -9.37 14.15
CA VAL A 46 -2.80 -9.73 12.80
C VAL A 46 -2.57 -8.48 11.96
N LEU A 47 -3.53 -7.55 11.97
CA LEU A 47 -3.41 -6.29 11.24
C LEU A 47 -2.27 -5.45 11.79
N SER A 48 -2.17 -5.29 13.10
CA SER A 48 -1.10 -4.50 13.74
C SER A 48 0.29 -5.04 13.39
N ALA A 49 0.49 -6.35 13.46
CA ALA A 49 1.73 -7.01 13.08
C ALA A 49 2.03 -6.84 11.57
N ALA A 50 1.01 -6.92 10.72
CA ALA A 50 1.15 -6.70 9.29
C ALA A 50 1.59 -5.27 8.96
N LEU A 51 0.97 -4.24 9.56
CA LEU A 51 1.35 -2.84 9.36
C LEU A 51 2.82 -2.60 9.75
N ALA A 52 3.25 -3.14 10.89
CA ALA A 52 4.65 -3.05 11.32
C ALA A 52 5.60 -3.77 10.34
N ARG A 53 5.24 -4.98 9.91
CA ARG A 53 6.02 -5.76 8.95
C ARG A 53 6.17 -5.04 7.61
N TYR A 54 5.07 -4.56 7.03
CA TYR A 54 5.08 -3.94 5.71
C TYR A 54 5.80 -2.59 5.72
N ARG A 55 5.71 -1.83 6.81
CA ARG A 55 6.54 -0.64 6.98
C ARG A 55 8.02 -0.99 6.91
N ARG A 56 8.46 -2.06 7.57
CA ARG A 56 9.86 -2.52 7.47
C ARG A 56 10.25 -2.95 6.05
N ILE A 57 9.35 -3.60 5.32
CA ILE A 57 9.59 -4.00 3.91
C ILE A 57 9.76 -2.76 3.03
N MET A 58 8.83 -1.80 3.11
CA MET A 58 8.86 -0.55 2.33
C MET A 58 10.17 0.24 2.50
N PHE A 59 10.78 0.17 3.69
CA PHE A 59 11.97 0.94 4.04
C PHE A 59 13.20 0.07 4.33
N ALA A 60 13.23 -1.15 3.82
CA ALA A 60 14.33 -2.10 4.08
C ALA A 60 15.71 -1.57 3.64
N TRP A 61 15.72 -0.67 2.66
CA TRP A 61 16.92 -0.05 2.08
C TRP A 61 17.29 1.31 2.70
N GLY A 62 16.53 1.78 3.70
CA GLY A 62 16.76 3.07 4.35
C GLY A 62 16.42 4.27 3.46
N SER A 63 17.12 5.39 3.68
CA SER A 63 16.95 6.62 2.91
C SER A 63 17.69 6.55 1.58
N GLY A 64 17.02 6.91 0.49
CA GLY A 64 17.60 7.00 -0.86
C GLY A 64 17.64 8.44 -1.39
N SER A 65 18.04 8.57 -2.64
CA SER A 65 17.85 9.81 -3.40
C SER A 65 16.38 9.95 -3.81
N SER A 66 15.92 11.20 -3.97
CA SER A 66 14.55 11.46 -4.39
C SER A 66 14.55 12.23 -5.71
N PRO A 67 13.79 11.78 -6.73
CA PRO A 67 13.76 12.46 -8.00
C PRO A 67 13.26 13.90 -7.81
N ALA A 68 13.82 14.83 -8.59
CA ALA A 68 13.47 16.25 -8.51
C ALA A 68 11.96 16.49 -8.75
N THR A 69 11.32 15.60 -9.52
CA THR A 69 9.89 15.64 -9.88
C THR A 69 8.94 15.30 -8.74
N ALA A 70 9.41 14.65 -7.67
CA ALA A 70 8.54 14.20 -6.59
C ALA A 70 8.24 15.31 -5.57
N ALA A 71 7.53 16.37 -5.96
CA ALA A 71 7.33 17.53 -5.08
C ALA A 71 6.58 17.22 -3.76
N THR A 72 5.69 16.23 -3.78
CA THR A 72 4.80 15.89 -2.66
C THR A 72 5.31 14.69 -1.88
N THR A 73 5.28 14.76 -0.54
CA THR A 73 5.63 13.66 0.36
C THR A 73 4.38 12.98 0.90
N LEU A 74 4.30 11.67 0.74
CA LEU A 74 3.30 10.82 1.39
C LEU A 74 3.76 10.51 2.83
N THR A 75 3.01 11.03 3.80
CA THR A 75 3.30 10.89 5.24
C THR A 75 2.48 9.80 5.91
N ASP A 76 1.37 9.39 5.32
CA ASP A 76 0.56 8.34 5.89
C ASP A 76 -0.25 7.59 4.83
N CYS A 77 -0.71 6.40 5.21
CA CYS A 77 -1.74 5.71 4.46
C CYS A 77 -2.82 5.21 5.42
N SER A 78 -4.05 5.64 5.17
CA SER A 78 -5.20 5.26 5.99
C SER A 78 -5.69 3.86 5.61
N VAL A 79 -5.76 2.97 6.59
CA VAL A 79 -6.18 1.58 6.43
C VAL A 79 -7.54 1.40 7.10
N SER A 80 -8.51 0.90 6.34
CA SER A 80 -9.86 0.61 6.81
C SER A 80 -10.20 -0.86 6.59
N VAL A 81 -10.56 -1.56 7.67
CA VAL A 81 -10.98 -2.96 7.60
C VAL A 81 -12.35 -3.11 8.25
N ALA A 82 -13.33 -3.60 7.50
CA ALA A 82 -14.72 -3.71 7.98
C ALA A 82 -14.88 -4.80 9.06
N ASN A 83 -14.22 -5.94 8.89
CA ASN A 83 -14.15 -7.03 9.85
C ASN A 83 -12.68 -7.34 10.17
N SER A 84 -12.21 -6.90 11.33
CA SER A 84 -10.83 -7.06 11.78
C SER A 84 -10.60 -8.32 12.62
N SER A 85 -11.43 -9.36 12.50
CA SER A 85 -11.26 -10.59 13.27
C SER A 85 -9.90 -11.26 12.99
N ASP A 86 -9.20 -11.65 14.07
CA ASP A 86 -7.95 -12.44 14.04
C ASP A 86 -8.21 -13.96 13.93
N GLY A 87 -9.41 -14.37 13.48
CA GLY A 87 -9.76 -15.78 13.31
C GLY A 87 -8.87 -16.51 12.30
N SER A 88 -8.97 -17.83 12.25
CA SER A 88 -8.19 -18.63 11.29
C SER A 88 -8.58 -18.32 9.85
N PHE A 89 -7.59 -18.22 8.95
CA PHE A 89 -7.81 -18.11 7.51
C PHE A 89 -8.48 -19.37 6.97
N GLN A 90 -9.58 -19.21 6.22
CA GLN A 90 -10.35 -20.30 5.64
C GLN A 90 -10.51 -20.13 4.13
N LEU A 91 -10.73 -21.25 3.43
CA LEU A 91 -11.08 -21.20 2.02
C LEU A 91 -12.39 -20.43 1.82
N GLY A 92 -12.36 -19.43 0.95
CA GLY A 92 -13.50 -18.56 0.69
C GLY A 92 -13.52 -17.27 1.51
N ASP A 93 -12.52 -17.06 2.38
CA ASP A 93 -12.33 -15.76 3.03
C ASP A 93 -12.17 -14.64 1.98
N ASP A 94 -12.72 -13.47 2.30
CA ASP A 94 -12.68 -12.33 1.41
C ASP A 94 -11.31 -11.63 1.47
N GLU A 95 -10.48 -11.90 0.47
CA GLU A 95 -9.17 -11.31 0.26
C GLU A 95 -9.18 -10.06 -0.65
N SER A 96 -10.36 -9.52 -0.95
CA SER A 96 -10.50 -8.34 -1.80
C SER A 96 -10.07 -7.06 -1.07
N TYR A 97 -9.48 -6.15 -1.83
CA TYR A 97 -9.05 -4.83 -1.36
C TYR A 97 -9.23 -3.78 -2.44
N SER A 98 -9.21 -2.51 -2.01
CA SER A 98 -9.08 -1.35 -2.87
C SER A 98 -7.96 -0.47 -2.33
N LEU A 99 -6.95 -0.22 -3.16
CA LEU A 99 -5.82 0.67 -2.85
C LEU A 99 -5.90 1.91 -3.75
N ARG A 100 -5.88 3.10 -3.14
CA ARG A 100 -5.77 4.38 -3.82
C ARG A 100 -4.54 5.11 -3.29
N VAL A 101 -3.68 5.56 -4.19
CA VAL A 101 -2.57 6.48 -3.91
C VAL A 101 -2.69 7.65 -4.89
N ALA A 102 -3.09 8.81 -4.40
CA ALA A 102 -3.35 9.99 -5.22
C ALA A 102 -2.18 10.98 -5.21
N ALA A 103 -2.06 11.79 -6.26
CA ALA A 103 -0.94 12.73 -6.45
C ALA A 103 -0.85 13.83 -5.39
N ASP A 104 -1.92 14.06 -4.63
CA ASP A 104 -2.02 14.97 -3.49
C ASP A 104 -1.63 14.32 -2.15
N ALA A 105 -0.98 13.16 -2.19
CA ALA A 105 -0.59 12.35 -1.04
C ALA A 105 -1.78 11.80 -0.22
N ASP A 106 -2.97 11.67 -0.81
CA ASP A 106 -4.05 10.88 -0.23
C ASP A 106 -3.85 9.37 -0.52
N CYS A 107 -3.44 8.61 0.50
CA CYS A 107 -3.34 7.16 0.45
C CYS A 107 -4.40 6.48 1.30
N ARG A 108 -5.19 5.59 0.67
CA ARG A 108 -6.23 4.81 1.34
C ARG A 108 -6.19 3.36 0.89
N LEU A 109 -6.18 2.45 1.86
CA LEU A 109 -6.36 1.02 1.68
C LEU A 109 -7.65 0.60 2.40
N SER A 110 -8.61 0.03 1.67
CA SER A 110 -9.83 -0.54 2.25
C SER A 110 -9.96 -2.02 1.93
N ALA A 111 -10.44 -2.80 2.89
CA ALA A 111 -10.69 -4.23 2.74
C ALA A 111 -11.88 -4.68 3.60
N ARG A 112 -12.52 -5.79 3.20
CA ARG A 112 -13.59 -6.38 4.03
C ARG A 112 -13.03 -7.11 5.25
N THR A 113 -11.91 -7.81 5.08
CA THR A 113 -11.24 -8.57 6.15
C THR A 113 -9.79 -8.16 6.30
N VAL A 114 -9.14 -8.61 7.37
CA VAL A 114 -7.69 -8.46 7.56
C VAL A 114 -6.91 -9.09 6.40
N TRP A 115 -7.41 -10.18 5.80
CA TRP A 115 -6.72 -10.87 4.70
C TRP A 115 -6.64 -10.01 3.45
N GLY A 116 -7.71 -9.32 3.09
CA GLY A 116 -7.68 -8.34 2.01
C GLY A 116 -6.72 -7.19 2.31
N ALA A 117 -6.67 -6.71 3.55
CA ALA A 117 -5.71 -5.68 3.95
C ALA A 117 -4.26 -6.17 3.78
N LEU A 118 -3.94 -7.42 4.13
CA LEU A 118 -2.62 -8.00 3.89
C LEU A 118 -2.25 -7.99 2.39
N ARG A 119 -3.18 -8.34 1.49
CA ARG A 119 -2.95 -8.29 0.02
C ARG A 119 -2.72 -6.86 -0.48
N GLY A 120 -3.48 -5.91 0.06
CA GLY A 120 -3.31 -4.49 -0.27
C GLY A 120 -1.99 -3.89 0.24
N LEU A 121 -1.54 -4.29 1.43
CA LEU A 121 -0.25 -3.88 1.99
C LEU A 121 0.93 -4.41 1.17
N GLU A 122 0.85 -5.66 0.69
CA GLU A 122 1.81 -6.21 -0.26
C GLU A 122 1.88 -5.36 -1.53
N THR A 123 0.72 -5.08 -2.12
CA THR A 123 0.63 -4.27 -3.34
C THR A 123 1.22 -2.88 -3.12
N LEU A 124 0.90 -2.21 -2.00
CA LEU A 124 1.46 -0.91 -1.67
C LEU A 124 2.98 -0.96 -1.50
N SER A 125 3.52 -2.03 -0.90
CA SER A 125 4.97 -2.15 -0.71
C SER A 125 5.72 -2.31 -2.03
N GLN A 126 5.12 -2.97 -3.03
CA GLN A 126 5.69 -3.12 -4.37
C GLN A 126 5.66 -1.82 -5.19
N LEU A 127 4.82 -0.85 -4.81
CA LEU A 127 4.82 0.49 -5.41
C LEU A 127 5.97 1.38 -4.90
N VAL A 128 6.64 0.99 -3.81
CA VAL A 128 7.75 1.76 -3.26
C VAL A 128 9.02 1.41 -4.01
N GLU A 129 9.60 2.41 -4.67
CA GLU A 129 10.89 2.29 -5.37
C GLU A 129 12.01 2.91 -4.54
N TYR A 130 13.15 2.23 -4.48
CA TYR A 130 14.38 2.75 -3.88
C TYR A 130 15.34 3.20 -4.97
N SER A 131 15.74 4.47 -4.92
CA SER A 131 16.83 5.00 -5.74
C SER A 131 18.06 5.22 -4.86
N PRO A 132 19.20 4.53 -5.10
CA PRO A 132 20.42 4.80 -4.37
C PRO A 132 20.91 6.24 -4.63
N SER A 133 21.60 6.81 -3.65
CA SER A 133 22.28 8.11 -3.77
C SER A 133 23.64 8.00 -4.45
#